data_AF-X1VE96-F1
#
_entry.id   AF-X1VE96-F1
#
_cell.length_a   1.000
_cell.length_b   1.000
_cell.length_c   1.000
_cell.angle_alpha   90.00
_cell.angle_beta   90.00
_cell.angle_gamma   90.00
#
_symmetry.space_group_name_H-M   'P 1'
#
loop_
_entity.id
_entity.type
_entity.pdbx_description
1 polymer ?
#
loop_
_entity_poly.entity_id
_entity_poly.type
_entity_poly.pdbx_seq_one_letter_code
_entity_poly.pdbx_strand_id
1 'polypeptide(L)'
;KEAVLVAQGITREGKRVVLHLSLGGRESIESWKGVLNDLVERGLRRPQLFITDGNQGLLRAIKDIWPEVARQRCAVHRIRNVLARVPKKKQEEVRKAVHRIFYAACLDDARDEAKQFLSRYSREFPTACETLAMHLEECLTFYRFPERHWKHIRTSNVIERAFKEVKRRTRVVGRFPNETSALVMVFSILGEERVKWQKVRMRVEDIAWIEEASKALEQEPIRLGFLEE
;
A
#
# COMPACT_ATOMS: atom_id res chain seq x y z
N LYS A 1 8.89 22.69 -3.78
CA LYS A 1 7.98 21.82 -2.98
C LYS A 1 8.78 20.60 -2.58
N GLU A 2 8.94 20.37 -1.30
CA GLU A 2 9.63 19.18 -0.78
C GLU A 2 8.62 18.10 -0.43
N ALA A 3 8.99 16.85 -0.69
CA ALA A 3 8.24 15.70 -0.21
C ALA A 3 8.62 15.38 1.23
N VAL A 4 7.64 14.97 2.03
CA VAL A 4 7.87 14.40 3.36
C VAL A 4 7.65 12.89 3.24
N LEU A 5 8.68 12.12 3.56
CA LEU A 5 8.65 10.66 3.52
C LEU A 5 8.29 10.13 4.90
N VAL A 6 7.33 9.21 4.95
CA VAL A 6 6.84 8.64 6.21
C VAL A 6 6.70 7.14 6.07
N ALA A 7 7.21 6.39 7.05
CA ALA A 7 7.00 4.96 7.17
C ALA A 7 6.10 4.68 8.38
N GLN A 8 5.12 3.80 8.21
CA GLN A 8 4.25 3.29 9.28
C GLN A 8 4.42 1.78 9.40
N GLY A 9 4.47 1.27 10.63
CA GLY A 9 4.49 -0.16 10.93
C GLY A 9 3.29 -0.62 11.75
N ILE A 10 3.03 -1.93 11.70
CA ILE A 10 2.17 -2.64 12.65
C ILE A 10 3.08 -3.65 13.36
N THR A 11 3.11 -3.57 14.70
CA THR A 11 3.90 -4.45 15.57
C THR A 11 3.25 -5.83 15.74
N ARG A 12 3.97 -6.80 16.33
CA ARG A 12 3.43 -8.12 16.67
C ARG A 12 2.28 -8.04 17.66
N GLU A 13 2.24 -7.01 18.50
CA GLU A 13 1.15 -6.71 19.42
C GLU A 13 -0.02 -5.95 18.74
N GLY A 14 0.09 -5.73 17.43
CA GLY A 14 -0.92 -5.05 16.62
C GLY A 14 -0.98 -3.54 16.77
N LYS A 15 -0.03 -2.94 17.50
CA LYS A 15 0.07 -1.48 17.65
C LYS A 15 0.60 -0.87 16.36
N ARG A 16 -0.09 0.18 15.90
CA ARG A 16 0.34 1.01 14.77
C ARG A 16 1.34 2.06 15.25
N VAL A 17 2.46 2.18 14.54
CA VAL A 17 3.56 3.08 14.90
C VAL A 17 4.05 3.85 13.68
N VAL A 18 4.42 5.10 13.87
CA VAL A 18 5.21 5.84 12.87
C VAL A 18 6.65 5.40 13.08
N LEU A 19 7.24 4.78 12.07
CA LEU A 19 8.59 4.25 12.11
C LEU A 19 9.62 5.27 11.65
N HIS A 20 9.25 6.12 10.69
CA HIS A 20 10.14 7.10 10.09
C HIS A 20 9.40 8.37 9.68
N LEU A 21 10.10 9.50 9.74
CA LEU A 21 9.68 10.79 9.22
C LEU A 21 10.93 11.57 8.78
N SER A 22 11.03 11.91 7.50
CA SER A 22 12.12 12.75 7.00
C SER A 22 11.68 13.58 5.80
N LEU A 23 12.48 14.60 5.47
CA LEU A 23 12.37 15.25 4.18
C LEU A 23 13.00 14.37 3.12
N GLY A 24 12.33 14.26 1.98
CA GLY A 24 12.81 13.47 0.85
C GLY A 24 13.47 14.30 -0.23
N GLY A 25 13.30 15.63 -0.22
CA GLY A 25 13.60 16.49 -1.37
C GLY A 25 12.69 16.15 -2.58
N ARG A 26 12.91 14.98 -3.17
CA ARG A 26 12.07 14.29 -4.17
C ARG A 26 11.79 12.84 -3.74
N GLU A 27 10.80 12.19 -4.34
CA GLU A 27 10.56 10.75 -4.16
C GLU A 27 11.54 9.91 -5.01
N SER A 28 12.85 10.10 -4.82
CA SER A 28 13.90 9.37 -5.54
C SER A 28 14.23 8.03 -4.87
N ILE A 29 14.97 7.18 -5.58
CA ILE A 29 15.43 5.89 -5.05
C ILE A 29 16.36 6.13 -3.86
N GLU A 30 17.25 7.12 -3.97
CA GLU A 30 18.23 7.48 -2.94
C GLU A 30 17.54 7.96 -1.67
N SER A 31 16.51 8.79 -1.79
CA SER A 31 15.74 9.25 -0.63
C SER A 31 15.05 8.09 0.09
N TRP A 32 14.45 7.16 -0.66
CA TRP A 32 13.84 5.96 -0.06
C TRP A 32 14.87 4.97 0.50
N LYS A 33 16.04 4.81 -0.13
CA LYS A 33 17.14 4.02 0.44
C LYS A 33 17.63 4.60 1.76
N GLY A 34 17.77 5.93 1.85
CA GLY A 34 18.11 6.61 3.10
C GLY A 34 17.10 6.31 4.22
N VAL A 35 15.80 6.38 3.91
CA VAL A 35 14.73 6.01 4.85
C VAL A 35 14.85 4.56 5.32
N LEU A 36 15.06 3.62 4.40
CA LEU A 36 15.12 2.19 4.71
C LEU A 36 16.40 1.80 5.45
N ASN A 37 17.54 2.39 5.09
CA ASN A 37 18.81 2.18 5.78
C ASN A 37 18.75 2.71 7.21
N ASP A 38 18.21 3.90 7.45
CA ASP A 38 17.99 4.43 8.81
C ASP A 38 17.16 3.47 9.66
N LEU A 39 16.12 2.86 9.09
CA LEU A 39 15.32 1.86 9.79
C LEU A 39 16.15 0.62 10.15
N VAL A 40 16.97 0.12 9.22
CA VAL A 40 17.87 -1.03 9.45
C VAL A 40 18.93 -0.72 10.51
N GLU A 41 19.56 0.46 10.44
CA GLU A 41 20.56 0.92 11.40
C GLU A 41 19.98 1.05 12.82
N ARG A 42 18.71 1.46 12.94
CA ARG A 42 17.96 1.45 14.21
C ARG A 42 17.49 0.06 14.66
N GLY A 43 17.84 -1.00 13.92
CA GLY A 43 17.60 -2.39 14.28
C GLY A 43 16.30 -2.99 13.72
N LEU A 44 15.64 -2.34 12.76
CA LEU A 44 14.47 -2.93 12.10
C LEU A 44 14.88 -4.13 11.26
N ARG A 45 14.38 -5.31 11.64
CA ARG A 45 14.52 -6.53 10.84
C ARG A 45 13.58 -6.50 9.63
N ARG A 46 13.87 -7.35 8.64
CA ARG A 46 13.02 -7.56 7.44
C ARG A 46 11.54 -7.67 7.85
N PRO A 47 10.64 -6.80 7.35
CA PRO A 47 9.22 -6.90 7.65
C PRO A 47 8.61 -8.12 6.95
N GLN A 48 7.47 -8.61 7.44
CA GLN A 48 6.76 -9.75 6.83
C GLN A 48 6.03 -9.34 5.53
N LEU A 49 5.67 -8.07 5.41
CA LEU A 49 4.96 -7.52 4.26
C LEU A 49 5.22 -6.02 4.17
N PHE A 50 5.49 -5.53 2.95
CA PHE A 50 5.57 -4.11 2.66
C PHE A 50 4.35 -3.66 1.84
N ILE A 51 3.65 -2.61 2.27
CA ILE A 51 2.48 -2.07 1.58
C ILE A 51 2.84 -0.72 0.95
N THR A 52 2.66 -0.58 -0.36
CA THR A 52 2.97 0.67 -1.09
C THR A 52 1.83 1.08 -2.02
N ASP A 53 1.86 2.32 -2.51
CA ASP A 53 1.02 2.79 -3.61
C ASP A 53 1.63 2.47 -4.99
N GLY A 54 2.82 1.86 -5.03
CA GLY A 54 3.59 1.55 -6.24
C GLY A 54 4.56 2.66 -6.68
N ASN A 55 4.96 3.58 -5.78
CA ASN A 55 6.07 4.49 -6.07
C ASN A 55 7.32 3.70 -6.51
N GLN A 56 7.82 3.97 -7.72
CA GLN A 56 8.92 3.22 -8.34
C GLN A 56 10.25 3.39 -7.58
N GLY A 57 10.49 4.57 -7.00
CA GLY A 57 11.67 4.83 -6.18
C GLY A 57 11.72 3.93 -4.95
N LEU A 58 10.59 3.85 -4.24
CA LEU A 58 10.42 2.98 -3.08
C LEU A 58 10.51 1.51 -3.45
N LEU A 59 9.86 1.07 -4.54
CA LEU A 59 9.91 -0.34 -4.97
C LEU A 59 11.33 -0.79 -5.30
N ARG A 60 12.15 0.06 -5.93
CA ARG A 60 13.55 -0.23 -6.20
C ARG A 60 14.38 -0.25 -4.91
N ALA A 61 14.18 0.72 -4.02
CA ALA A 61 14.86 0.76 -2.73
C ALA A 61 14.56 -0.49 -1.87
N ILE A 62 13.29 -0.94 -1.86
CA ILE A 62 12.89 -2.19 -1.18
C ILE A 62 13.61 -3.38 -1.79
N LYS A 63 13.66 -3.48 -3.13
CA LYS A 63 14.33 -4.61 -3.81
C LYS A 63 15.81 -4.69 -3.47
N ASP A 64 16.47 -3.55 -3.29
CA ASP A 64 17.90 -3.51 -2.98
C ASP A 64 18.21 -3.87 -1.52
N ILE A 65 17.31 -3.54 -0.57
CA ILE A 65 17.54 -3.73 0.88
C ILE A 65 16.91 -5.04 1.39
N TRP A 66 15.71 -5.38 0.91
CA TRP A 66 14.98 -6.59 1.26
C TRP A 66 14.38 -7.25 -0.01
N PRO A 67 15.21 -7.88 -0.86
CA PRO A 67 14.76 -8.43 -2.15
C PRO A 67 13.63 -9.46 -2.01
N GLU A 68 13.64 -10.22 -0.94
CA GLU A 68 12.72 -11.32 -0.65
C GLU A 68 11.45 -10.88 0.10
N VAL A 69 11.30 -9.60 0.44
CA VAL A 69 10.12 -9.17 1.18
C VAL A 69 8.86 -9.28 0.34
N ALA A 70 7.81 -9.87 0.90
CA ALA A 70 6.50 -9.85 0.28
C ALA A 70 6.02 -8.40 0.09
N ARG A 71 5.40 -8.12 -1.07
CA ARG A 71 4.93 -6.77 -1.43
C ARG A 71 3.44 -6.80 -1.72
N GLN A 72 2.72 -5.85 -1.12
CA GLN A 72 1.33 -5.54 -1.43
C GLN A 72 1.26 -4.14 -2.03
N ARG A 73 0.55 -4.02 -3.15
CA ARG A 73 0.16 -2.72 -3.69
C ARG A 73 -1.24 -2.33 -3.23
N CYS A 74 -1.43 -1.08 -2.83
CA CYS A 74 -2.69 -0.59 -2.29
C CYS A 74 -3.82 -0.69 -3.32
N ALA A 75 -4.83 -1.54 -3.04
CA ALA A 75 -5.94 -1.78 -3.96
C ALA A 75 -6.80 -0.54 -4.17
N VAL A 76 -6.92 0.35 -3.16
CA VAL A 76 -7.65 1.61 -3.28
C VAL A 76 -7.01 2.53 -4.31
N HIS A 77 -5.68 2.62 -4.32
CA HIS A 77 -4.95 3.38 -5.35
C HIS A 77 -5.11 2.71 -6.72
N ARG A 78 -5.10 1.39 -6.78
CA ARG A 78 -5.34 0.66 -8.02
C ARG A 78 -6.72 0.93 -8.60
N ILE A 79 -7.78 0.81 -7.78
CA ILE A 79 -9.16 1.14 -8.16
C ILE A 79 -9.24 2.57 -8.69
N ARG A 80 -8.63 3.55 -8.00
CA ARG A 80 -8.61 4.94 -8.45
C ARG A 80 -7.94 5.10 -9.82
N ASN A 81 -6.82 4.42 -10.05
CA ASN A 81 -6.10 4.48 -11.32
C ASN A 81 -6.90 3.88 -12.47
N VAL A 82 -7.60 2.76 -12.24
CA VAL A 82 -8.50 2.14 -13.23
C VAL A 82 -9.65 3.10 -13.56
N LEU A 83 -10.32 3.65 -12.55
CA LEU A 83 -11.45 4.55 -12.73
C LEU A 83 -11.08 5.87 -13.42
N ALA A 84 -9.84 6.34 -13.25
CA ALA A 84 -9.34 7.51 -13.96
C ALA A 84 -9.27 7.33 -15.49
N ARG A 85 -9.28 6.07 -15.97
CA ARG A 85 -9.34 5.72 -17.40
C ARG A 85 -10.77 5.49 -17.92
N VAL A 86 -11.77 5.73 -17.08
CA VAL A 86 -13.18 5.48 -17.41
C VAL A 86 -13.98 6.79 -17.35
N PRO A 87 -14.86 7.07 -18.34
CA PRO A 87 -15.75 8.24 -18.31
C PRO A 87 -16.60 8.28 -17.04
N LYS A 88 -16.79 9.48 -16.47
CA LYS A 88 -17.50 9.68 -15.18
C LYS A 88 -18.85 8.95 -15.10
N LYS A 89 -19.63 8.94 -16.19
CA LYS A 89 -20.95 8.28 -16.26
C LYS A 89 -20.90 6.76 -16.03
N LYS A 90 -19.78 6.11 -16.36
CA LYS A 90 -19.58 4.65 -16.26
C LYS A 90 -18.75 4.24 -15.05
N GLN A 91 -18.13 5.19 -14.34
CA GLN A 91 -17.24 4.89 -13.22
C GLN A 91 -17.92 4.13 -12.08
N GLU A 92 -19.22 4.36 -11.82
CA GLU A 92 -19.90 3.64 -10.74
C GLU A 92 -20.11 2.17 -11.06
N GLU A 93 -20.45 1.86 -12.31
CA GLU A 93 -20.57 0.48 -12.80
C GLU A 93 -19.21 -0.24 -12.72
N VAL A 94 -18.17 0.38 -13.28
CA VAL A 94 -16.81 -0.18 -13.28
C VAL A 94 -16.27 -0.32 -11.86
N ARG A 95 -16.55 0.63 -10.97
CA ARG A 95 -16.15 0.56 -9.56
C ARG A 95 -16.69 -0.69 -8.90
N LYS A 96 -17.98 -0.98 -9.06
CA LYS A 96 -18.60 -2.19 -8.51
C LYS A 96 -17.93 -3.45 -9.04
N ALA A 97 -17.65 -3.50 -10.35
CA ALA A 97 -16.98 -4.64 -10.96
C ALA A 97 -15.54 -4.84 -10.45
N VAL A 98 -14.72 -3.79 -10.38
CA VAL A 98 -13.35 -3.89 -9.81
C VAL A 98 -13.40 -4.23 -8.31
N HIS A 99 -14.40 -3.75 -7.58
CA HIS A 99 -14.56 -4.08 -6.17
C HIS A 99 -14.80 -5.58 -5.95
N ARG A 100 -15.52 -6.27 -6.84
CA ARG A 100 -15.73 -7.72 -6.70
C ARG A 100 -14.42 -8.49 -6.66
N ILE A 101 -13.43 -8.09 -7.47
CA ILE A 101 -12.08 -8.68 -7.47
C ILE A 101 -11.43 -8.58 -6.08
N PHE A 102 -11.43 -7.39 -5.49
CA PHE A 102 -10.70 -7.13 -4.24
C PHE A 102 -11.46 -7.51 -2.97
N TYR A 103 -12.75 -7.80 -3.08
CA TYR A 103 -13.64 -8.18 -1.97
C TYR A 103 -14.22 -9.58 -2.15
N ALA A 104 -13.68 -10.37 -3.09
CA ALA A 104 -14.02 -11.78 -3.28
C ALA A 104 -13.68 -12.60 -2.02
N ALA A 105 -14.33 -13.76 -1.86
CA ALA A 105 -14.19 -14.59 -0.65
C ALA A 105 -12.83 -15.29 -0.56
N CYS A 106 -12.15 -15.51 -1.69
CA CYS A 106 -10.81 -16.09 -1.74
C CYS A 106 -10.03 -15.62 -2.98
N LEU A 107 -8.77 -16.06 -3.10
CA LEU A 107 -7.92 -15.72 -4.25
C LEU A 107 -8.47 -16.27 -5.57
N ASP A 108 -9.07 -17.46 -5.56
CA ASP A 108 -9.61 -18.09 -6.77
C ASP A 108 -10.83 -17.35 -7.29
N ASP A 109 -11.76 -16.97 -6.41
CA ASP A 109 -12.88 -16.10 -6.78
C ASP A 109 -12.38 -14.74 -7.32
N ALA A 110 -11.32 -14.17 -6.73
CA ALA A 110 -10.72 -12.93 -7.21
C ALA A 110 -10.12 -13.08 -8.62
N ARG A 111 -9.54 -14.24 -8.93
CA ARG A 111 -9.02 -14.58 -10.27
C ARG A 111 -10.14 -14.62 -11.29
N ASP A 112 -11.26 -15.26 -10.95
CA ASP A 112 -12.40 -15.38 -11.85
C ASP A 112 -13.12 -14.04 -12.07
N GLU A 113 -13.29 -13.23 -11.02
CA GLU A 113 -13.81 -11.86 -11.16
C GLU A 113 -12.88 -10.99 -12.02
N ALA A 114 -11.56 -11.17 -11.94
CA ALA A 114 -10.62 -10.45 -12.78
C ALA A 114 -10.74 -10.85 -14.25
N LYS A 115 -10.85 -12.14 -14.56
CA LYS A 115 -11.11 -12.61 -15.94
C LYS A 115 -12.42 -12.04 -16.48
N GLN A 116 -13.50 -12.09 -15.69
CA GLN A 116 -14.79 -11.53 -16.07
C GLN A 116 -14.71 -10.02 -16.31
N PHE A 117 -13.99 -9.28 -15.46
CA PHE A 117 -13.76 -7.85 -15.65
C PHE A 117 -13.08 -7.56 -16.99
N LEU A 118 -11.99 -8.25 -17.29
CA LEU A 118 -11.22 -8.05 -18.52
C LEU A 118 -12.03 -8.42 -19.75
N SER A 119 -12.74 -9.55 -19.72
CA SER A 119 -13.63 -9.96 -20.81
C SER A 119 -14.71 -8.90 -21.09
N ARG A 120 -15.36 -8.41 -20.03
CA ARG A 120 -16.46 -7.43 -20.15
C ARG A 120 -16.01 -6.07 -20.67
N TYR A 121 -14.88 -5.56 -20.16
CA TYR A 121 -14.48 -4.17 -20.38
C TYR A 121 -13.32 -3.99 -21.37
N SER A 122 -12.68 -5.06 -21.86
CA SER A 122 -11.55 -4.96 -22.82
C SER A 122 -11.89 -4.16 -24.07
N ARG A 123 -13.10 -4.32 -24.62
CA ARG A 123 -13.54 -3.59 -25.83
C ARG A 123 -13.89 -2.13 -25.56
N GLU A 124 -14.58 -1.84 -24.45
CA GLU A 124 -15.09 -0.50 -24.14
C GLU A 124 -14.01 0.38 -23.47
N PHE A 125 -13.19 -0.21 -22.60
CA PHE A 125 -12.19 0.49 -21.78
C PHE A 125 -10.83 -0.24 -21.78
N PRO A 126 -10.17 -0.41 -22.94
CA PRO A 126 -8.91 -1.18 -23.05
C PRO A 126 -7.83 -0.66 -22.11
N THR A 127 -7.64 0.67 -22.03
CA THR A 127 -6.65 1.29 -21.13
C THR A 127 -6.97 1.09 -19.66
N ALA A 128 -8.25 0.95 -19.28
CA ALA A 128 -8.63 0.63 -17.89
C ALA A 128 -8.29 -0.82 -17.55
N CYS A 129 -8.48 -1.75 -18.48
CA CYS A 129 -8.11 -3.15 -18.37
C CYS A 129 -6.60 -3.35 -18.29
N GLU A 130 -5.81 -2.71 -19.17
CA GLU A 130 -4.34 -2.67 -19.08
C GLU A 130 -3.88 -2.10 -17.73
N THR A 131 -4.51 -0.99 -17.32
CA THR A 131 -4.25 -0.36 -16.01
C THR A 131 -4.69 -1.25 -14.85
N LEU A 132 -5.53 -2.26 -15.01
CA LEU A 132 -5.82 -3.24 -13.96
C LEU A 132 -4.78 -4.36 -13.99
N ALA A 133 -4.55 -4.96 -15.16
CA ALA A 133 -3.70 -6.13 -15.38
C ALA A 133 -2.25 -5.94 -14.89
N MET A 134 -1.59 -4.83 -15.27
CA MET A 134 -0.13 -4.61 -15.09
C MET A 134 0.46 -4.87 -13.67
N HIS A 135 -0.36 -4.78 -12.61
CA HIS A 135 0.03 -4.88 -11.21
C HIS A 135 -1.08 -5.57 -10.39
N LEU A 136 -1.97 -6.34 -11.05
CA LEU A 136 -3.09 -6.98 -10.35
C LEU A 136 -2.58 -8.00 -9.34
N GLU A 137 -1.60 -8.82 -9.73
CA GLU A 137 -0.92 -9.79 -8.87
C GLU A 137 -0.47 -9.17 -7.54
N GLU A 138 0.27 -8.06 -7.60
CA GLU A 138 0.76 -7.34 -6.41
C GLU A 138 -0.37 -6.74 -5.57
N CYS A 139 -1.53 -6.48 -6.15
CA CYS A 139 -2.71 -6.00 -5.42
C CYS A 139 -3.47 -7.13 -4.74
N LEU A 140 -3.24 -8.39 -5.10
CA LEU A 140 -3.91 -9.58 -4.56
C LEU A 140 -3.10 -10.29 -3.47
N THR A 141 -1.85 -9.88 -3.21
CA THR A 141 -0.95 -10.49 -2.20
C THR A 141 -1.63 -10.69 -0.84
N PHE A 142 -2.51 -9.78 -0.43
CA PHE A 142 -3.25 -9.84 0.83
C PHE A 142 -4.08 -11.12 0.99
N TYR A 143 -4.54 -11.75 -0.10
CA TYR A 143 -5.31 -13.00 -0.05
C TYR A 143 -4.52 -14.18 0.53
N ARG A 144 -3.18 -14.13 0.54
CA ARG A 144 -2.34 -15.16 1.19
C ARG A 144 -2.26 -15.00 2.71
N PHE A 145 -2.68 -13.86 3.25
CA PHE A 145 -2.66 -13.56 4.69
C PHE A 145 -4.02 -13.90 5.33
N PRO A 146 -4.12 -13.98 6.67
CA PRO A 146 -5.40 -14.32 7.30
C PRO A 146 -6.49 -13.28 6.99
N GLU A 147 -7.71 -13.77 6.71
CA GLU A 147 -8.84 -12.95 6.23
C GLU A 147 -9.12 -11.72 7.09
N ARG A 148 -9.06 -11.88 8.41
CA ARG A 148 -9.28 -10.78 9.38
C ARG A 148 -8.32 -9.59 9.20
N HIS A 149 -7.16 -9.82 8.58
CA HIS A 149 -6.15 -8.81 8.30
C HIS A 149 -6.29 -8.17 6.92
N TRP A 150 -7.08 -8.74 6.00
CA TRP A 150 -7.24 -8.22 4.64
C TRP A 150 -7.63 -6.75 4.61
N LYS A 151 -8.57 -6.33 5.48
CA LYS A 151 -9.00 -4.92 5.59
C LYS A 151 -7.86 -3.96 6.00
N HIS A 152 -6.82 -4.47 6.67
CA HIS A 152 -5.66 -3.70 7.11
C HIS A 152 -4.51 -3.71 6.11
N ILE A 153 -4.42 -4.77 5.29
CA ILE A 153 -3.35 -4.97 4.31
C ILE A 153 -3.71 -4.34 2.95
N ARG A 154 -4.95 -4.56 2.49
CA ARG A 154 -5.42 -4.15 1.15
C ARG A 154 -5.37 -2.64 0.91
N THR A 155 -5.34 -1.83 1.97
CA THR A 155 -5.39 -0.36 1.87
C THR A 155 -4.44 0.36 2.81
N SER A 156 -3.84 1.45 2.32
CA SER A 156 -3.04 2.41 3.09
C SER A 156 -3.89 3.50 3.76
N ASN A 157 -5.22 3.36 3.84
CA ASN A 157 -6.14 4.43 4.26
C ASN A 157 -5.80 5.05 5.63
N VAL A 158 -5.21 4.29 6.55
CA VAL A 158 -4.84 4.81 7.88
C VAL A 158 -3.79 5.92 7.77
N ILE A 159 -2.71 5.70 7.00
CA ILE A 159 -1.68 6.72 6.81
C ILE A 159 -2.16 7.83 5.87
N GLU A 160 -2.95 7.50 4.84
CA GLU A 160 -3.54 8.49 3.92
C GLU A 160 -4.47 9.47 4.64
N ARG A 161 -5.23 8.99 5.63
CA ARG A 161 -6.07 9.86 6.47
C ARG A 161 -5.21 10.81 7.30
N ALA A 162 -4.12 10.31 7.89
CA ALA A 162 -3.19 11.15 8.62
C ALA A 162 -2.53 12.19 7.70
N PHE A 163 -2.16 11.82 6.47
CA PHE A 163 -1.63 12.75 5.47
C PHE A 163 -2.64 13.82 5.04
N LYS A 164 -3.93 13.49 4.96
CA LYS A 164 -4.97 14.50 4.71
C LYS A 164 -5.02 15.54 5.82
N GLU A 165 -4.90 15.10 7.09
CA GLU A 165 -4.87 16.01 8.23
C GLU A 165 -3.61 16.87 8.24
N VAL A 166 -2.45 16.28 7.95
CA VAL A 166 -1.21 17.03 7.74
C VAL A 166 -1.39 18.10 6.68
N LYS A 167 -1.86 17.72 5.47
CA LYS A 167 -2.12 18.67 4.37
C LYS A 167 -3.10 19.77 4.76
N ARG A 168 -4.13 19.45 5.54
CA ARG A 168 -5.15 20.42 5.97
C ARG A 168 -4.53 21.50 6.85
N ARG A 169 -3.72 21.13 7.84
CA ARG A 169 -3.13 22.08 8.80
C ARG A 169 -1.92 22.81 8.22
N THR A 170 -1.07 22.14 7.43
CA THR A 170 0.07 22.80 6.78
C THR A 170 -0.35 23.80 5.72
N ARG A 171 -1.51 23.59 5.06
CA ARG A 171 -2.06 24.55 4.09
C ARG A 171 -2.34 25.93 4.69
N VAL A 172 -2.76 26.00 5.95
CA VAL A 172 -3.05 27.27 6.64
C VAL A 172 -1.77 28.04 6.95
N VAL A 173 -0.67 27.33 7.22
CA VAL A 173 0.64 27.94 7.49
C VAL A 173 1.25 28.56 6.23
N GLY A 174 0.97 28.00 5.05
CA GLY A 174 1.51 28.48 3.78
C GLY A 174 2.98 28.11 3.59
N ARG A 175 3.90 28.91 4.14
CA ARG A 175 5.36 28.70 4.04
C ARG A 175 5.98 28.54 5.43
N PHE A 176 6.79 27.51 5.59
CA PHE A 176 7.56 27.29 6.81
C PHE A 176 8.86 28.09 6.81
N PRO A 177 9.32 28.60 7.97
CA PRO A 177 10.61 29.28 8.11
C PRO A 177 11.81 28.40 7.76
N ASN A 178 11.74 27.12 8.11
CA ASN A 178 12.77 26.12 7.81
C ASN A 178 12.20 24.69 7.78
N GLU A 179 13.00 23.78 7.26
CA GLU A 179 12.74 22.34 7.16
C GLU A 179 12.34 21.70 8.50
N THR A 180 13.08 21.99 9.57
CA THR A 180 12.82 21.45 10.90
C THR A 180 11.44 21.85 11.43
N SER A 181 11.03 23.11 11.25
CA SER A 181 9.71 23.58 11.68
C SER A 181 8.56 22.86 10.95
N ALA A 182 8.75 22.56 9.66
CA ALA A 182 7.80 21.75 8.90
C ALA A 182 7.73 20.33 9.45
N LEU A 183 8.88 19.68 9.69
CA LEU A 183 8.94 18.33 10.25
C LEU A 183 8.33 18.25 11.65
N VAL A 184 8.58 19.22 12.53
CA VAL A 184 7.98 19.26 13.88
C VAL A 184 6.47 19.33 13.81
N MET A 185 5.92 20.15 12.90
CA MET A 185 4.48 20.23 12.70
C MET A 185 3.90 18.91 12.19
N VAL A 186 4.54 18.30 11.18
CA VAL A 186 4.12 16.99 10.66
C VAL A 186 4.19 15.93 11.74
N PHE A 187 5.27 15.86 12.50
CA PHE A 187 5.46 14.92 13.60
C PHE A 187 4.36 15.05 14.65
N SER A 188 4.07 16.28 15.06
CA SER A 188 3.04 16.58 16.06
C SER A 188 1.66 16.11 15.59
N ILE A 189 1.29 16.40 14.34
CA ILE A 189 0.01 15.98 13.75
C ILE A 189 -0.07 14.45 13.62
N LEU A 190 1.01 13.80 13.18
CA LEU A 190 1.07 12.34 13.11
C LEU A 190 0.97 11.71 14.52
N GLY A 191 1.54 12.35 15.54
CA GLY A 191 1.40 11.98 16.94
C GLY A 191 -0.04 12.01 17.41
N GLU A 192 -0.77 13.09 17.12
CA GLU A 192 -2.20 13.22 17.41
C GLU A 192 -3.05 12.18 16.68
N GLU A 193 -2.81 11.98 15.37
CA GLU A 193 -3.55 11.01 14.56
C GLU A 193 -3.29 9.58 15.02
N ARG A 194 -2.06 9.28 15.45
CA ARG A 194 -1.68 7.96 15.98
C ARG A 194 -2.50 7.56 17.21
N VAL A 195 -2.90 8.50 18.06
CA VAL A 195 -3.75 8.20 19.23
C VAL A 195 -5.12 7.66 18.81
N LYS A 196 -5.61 8.05 17.63
CA LYS A 196 -6.90 7.63 17.07
C LYS A 196 -6.80 6.27 16.35
N TRP A 197 -5.60 5.76 16.13
CA TRP A 197 -5.40 4.52 15.38
C TRP A 197 -5.76 3.31 16.22
N GLN A 198 -6.77 2.57 15.76
CA GLN A 198 -7.16 1.31 16.37
C GLN A 198 -6.05 0.26 16.22
N LYS A 199 -5.83 -0.51 17.29
CA LYS A 199 -4.95 -1.68 17.26
C LYS A 199 -5.51 -2.72 16.29
N VAL A 200 -4.61 -3.42 15.62
CA VAL A 200 -4.94 -4.62 14.85
C VAL A 200 -4.94 -5.79 15.82
N ARG A 201 -5.94 -6.66 15.76
CA ARG A 201 -5.96 -7.86 16.62
C ARG A 201 -4.96 -8.88 16.07
N MET A 202 -3.88 -9.13 16.80
CA MET A 202 -2.85 -10.11 16.44
C MET A 202 -2.95 -11.30 17.40
N ARG A 203 -3.58 -12.40 16.98
CA ARG A 203 -3.56 -13.65 17.74
C ARG A 203 -2.29 -14.44 17.41
N VAL A 204 -1.93 -15.40 18.25
CA VAL A 204 -0.75 -16.28 18.01
C VAL A 204 -0.89 -17.01 16.67
N GLU A 205 -2.08 -17.53 16.37
CA GLU A 205 -2.42 -18.15 15.08
C GLU A 205 -2.23 -17.19 13.90
N ASP A 206 -2.52 -15.90 14.07
CA ASP A 206 -2.38 -14.90 13.02
C ASP A 206 -0.91 -14.61 12.74
N ILE A 207 -0.08 -14.51 13.79
CA ILE A 207 1.35 -14.24 13.67
C ILE A 207 2.03 -15.40 12.94
N ALA A 208 1.74 -16.65 13.34
CA ALA A 208 2.28 -17.83 12.69
C ALA A 208 1.90 -17.88 11.20
N TRP A 209 0.63 -17.65 10.88
CA TRP A 209 0.18 -17.63 9.48
C TRP A 209 0.78 -16.45 8.69
N ILE A 210 0.93 -15.26 9.28
CA ILE A 210 1.62 -14.14 8.60
C ILE A 210 3.07 -14.51 8.26
N GLU A 211 3.80 -15.15 9.17
CA GLU A 211 5.18 -15.58 8.94
C GLU A 211 5.26 -16.67 7.85
N GLU A 212 4.34 -17.64 7.88
CA GLU A 212 4.25 -18.69 6.86
C GLU A 212 3.88 -18.11 5.48
N ALA A 213 2.88 -17.24 5.42
CA ALA A 213 2.45 -16.58 4.19
C ALA A 213 3.57 -15.73 3.58
N SER A 214 4.35 -15.03 4.43
CA SER A 214 5.51 -14.25 3.97
C SER A 214 6.56 -15.14 3.30
N LYS A 215 6.90 -16.28 3.92
CA LYS A 215 7.83 -17.26 3.35
C LYS A 215 7.29 -17.92 2.09
N ALA A 216 6.01 -18.28 2.08
CA ALA A 216 5.37 -18.91 0.93
C ALA A 216 5.37 -17.96 -0.29
N LEU A 217 5.12 -16.67 -0.09
CA LEU A 217 5.16 -15.65 -1.16
C LEU A 217 6.56 -15.41 -1.74
N GLU A 218 7.61 -15.70 -0.98
CA GLU A 218 9.00 -15.66 -1.44
C GLU A 218 9.26 -16.74 -2.51
N GLN A 219 8.65 -17.91 -2.33
CA GLN A 219 8.82 -19.08 -3.19
C GLN A 219 7.78 -19.15 -4.32
N GLU A 220 6.53 -18.82 -3.98
CA GLU A 220 5.36 -18.91 -4.85
C GLU A 220 4.60 -17.58 -4.86
N PRO A 221 5.10 -16.56 -5.61
CA PRO A 221 4.37 -15.32 -5.78
C PRO A 221 3.04 -15.58 -6.49
N ILE A 222 2.04 -14.74 -6.24
CA ILE A 222 0.77 -14.83 -6.97
C ILE A 222 1.04 -14.55 -8.45
N ARG A 223 0.73 -15.54 -9.29
CA ARG A 223 0.70 -15.42 -10.74
C ARG A 223 -0.71 -15.59 -11.28
N LEU A 224 -1.06 -14.77 -12.26
CA LEU A 224 -2.32 -14.80 -12.98
C LEU A 224 -2.03 -15.19 -14.43
N GLY A 225 -1.93 -16.49 -14.70
CA GLY A 225 -1.53 -16.99 -16.04
C GLY A 225 -2.38 -16.47 -17.20
N PHE A 226 -3.65 -16.15 -16.96
CA PHE A 226 -4.53 -15.53 -17.96
C PHE A 226 -4.17 -14.09 -18.35
N LEU A 227 -3.18 -13.47 -17.71
CA LEU A 227 -2.63 -12.17 -18.10
C LEU A 227 -1.39 -12.30 -19.00
N GLU A 228 -0.83 -13.51 -19.12
CA GLU A 228 0.34 -13.81 -19.95
C GLU A 228 -0.06 -14.34 -21.34
N GLU A 229 -1.34 -14.68 -21.53
CA GLU A 229 -1.99 -15.07 -22.80
C GLU A 229 -2.45 -13.86 -23.62
#